data_AF-A0A2V5TEX8-F1
#
_entry.id   AF-A0A2V5TEX8-F1
#
_cell.length_a   1.000
_cell.length_b   1.000
_cell.length_c   1.000
_cell.angle_alpha   90.00
_cell.angle_beta   90.00
_cell.angle_gamma   90.00
#
_symmetry.space_group_name_H-M   'P 1'
#
loop_
_entity.id
_entity.type
_entity.pdbx_description
1 polymer ?
#
loop_
_entity_poly.entity_id
_entity_poly.type
_entity_poly.pdbx_seq_one_letter_code
_entity_poly.pdbx_strand_id
1 'polypeptide(L)'
;MTGTLLAFFRPEAPSKVSQRTLTFAERVAYQYAIEEVYWRHRIWPKENPGPKPALDAIVSQHQIEQKVEDYLCKSQLVTAQRELPITASELQAEMDRIAQHTKRPEMLRELFEGLGHDPFVIAECLARPILAERLAAGASVVAGVSPALTGSSAADTAASTGNRIRATTNVNDVQYKLPEISVATDCTDDTWTATTTVNAPDVRADQTAVWTGSEMIVWGGYNFNDNQLNTLNTGGRYDPATDSWMPTSTTNAPIGRGLHSVAWTGSEMIVWGGYNYPAGDLNDGGRYNPATNTWVAINTANAPTPRESHSAVWTGGEMVVWGHRRVDRQRNDCLGRNQ
;
A
#
# COMPACT_ATOMS: atom_id res chain seq x y z
N MET A 1 -30.82 39.70 64.60
CA MET A 1 -30.99 38.71 63.51
C MET A 1 -29.80 38.88 62.57
N THR A 2 -28.77 38.05 62.74
CA THR A 2 -27.55 38.04 61.92
C THR A 2 -27.53 36.70 61.20
N GLY A 3 -27.76 36.73 59.88
CA GLY A 3 -27.83 35.55 59.03
C GLY A 3 -26.45 35.09 58.57
N THR A 4 -26.10 33.85 58.89
CA THR A 4 -24.88 33.19 58.43
C THR A 4 -25.18 32.45 57.11
N LEU A 5 -24.50 32.85 56.04
CA LEU A 5 -24.49 32.15 54.75
C LEU A 5 -23.73 30.83 54.88
N LEU A 6 -24.39 29.69 54.64
CA LEU A 6 -23.73 28.40 54.46
C LEU A 6 -23.51 28.16 52.96
N ALA A 7 -22.27 28.33 52.51
CA ALA A 7 -21.82 27.89 51.20
C ALA A 7 -21.60 26.37 51.23
N PHE A 8 -22.45 25.60 50.55
CA PHE A 8 -22.20 24.18 50.30
C PHE A 8 -21.22 24.04 49.13
N PHE A 9 -19.98 23.70 49.46
CA PHE A 9 -19.01 23.15 48.50
C PHE A 9 -19.55 21.82 47.97
N ARG A 10 -19.83 21.75 46.66
CA ARG A 10 -19.95 20.46 45.96
C ARG A 10 -18.54 19.85 45.86
N PRO A 11 -18.32 18.59 46.27
CA PRO A 11 -17.10 17.90 45.92
C PRO A 11 -17.18 17.55 44.44
N GLU A 12 -16.42 18.28 43.63
CA GLU A 12 -16.16 17.96 42.23
C GLU A 12 -15.39 16.64 42.21
N ALA A 13 -16.07 15.56 41.81
CA ALA A 13 -15.41 14.27 41.63
C ALA A 13 -14.41 14.41 40.48
N PRO A 14 -13.14 13.98 40.65
CA PRO A 14 -12.19 14.00 39.56
C PRO A 14 -12.71 13.04 38.47
N SER A 15 -13.11 13.60 37.33
CA SER A 15 -13.35 12.86 36.10
C SER A 15 -12.04 12.17 35.72
N LYS A 16 -11.88 10.91 36.10
CA LYS A 16 -10.86 10.03 35.54
C LYS A 16 -11.23 9.78 34.07
N VAL A 17 -10.81 10.70 33.21
CA VAL A 17 -10.85 10.55 31.77
C VAL A 17 -9.93 9.39 31.42
N SER A 18 -10.51 8.25 31.05
CA SER A 18 -9.76 7.06 30.72
C SER A 18 -9.05 7.27 29.38
N GLN A 19 -7.72 7.28 29.38
CA GLN A 19 -6.91 7.29 28.15
C GLN A 19 -7.26 6.04 27.35
N ARG A 20 -7.88 6.22 26.18
CA ARG A 20 -8.23 5.12 25.28
C ARG A 20 -6.99 4.75 24.47
N THR A 21 -6.56 3.49 24.55
CA THR A 21 -5.39 2.99 23.82
C THR A 21 -5.76 1.66 23.16
N LEU A 22 -5.40 1.48 21.89
CA LEU A 22 -5.55 0.20 21.19
C LEU A 22 -4.37 -0.71 21.51
N THR A 23 -4.68 -1.92 21.98
CA THR A 23 -3.73 -3.03 22.08
C THR A 23 -3.31 -3.50 20.69
N PHE A 24 -2.20 -4.25 20.63
CA PHE A 24 -1.75 -4.87 19.37
C PHE A 24 -2.81 -5.81 18.78
N ALA A 25 -3.44 -6.63 19.63
CA ALA A 25 -4.48 -7.56 19.19
C ALA A 25 -5.70 -6.85 18.58
N GLU A 26 -6.14 -5.73 19.18
CA GLU A 26 -7.22 -4.91 18.61
C GLU A 26 -6.83 -4.31 17.26
N ARG A 27 -5.58 -3.81 17.13
CA ARG A 27 -5.07 -3.30 15.85
C ARG A 27 -5.01 -4.38 14.78
N VAL A 28 -4.64 -5.61 15.13
CA VAL A 28 -4.65 -6.77 14.22
C VAL A 28 -6.06 -7.10 13.76
N ALA A 29 -7.04 -7.08 14.67
CA ALA A 29 -8.45 -7.30 14.32
C ALA A 29 -8.98 -6.22 13.36
N TYR A 30 -8.68 -4.95 13.63
CA TYR A 30 -9.08 -3.86 12.74
C TYR A 30 -8.35 -3.90 11.40
N GLN A 31 -7.07 -4.26 11.39
CA GLN A 31 -6.33 -4.45 10.14
C GLN A 31 -6.95 -5.57 9.31
N TYR A 32 -7.33 -6.70 9.93
CA TYR A 32 -8.04 -7.77 9.25
C TYR A 32 -9.35 -7.28 8.62
N ALA A 33 -10.17 -6.52 9.36
CA ALA A 33 -11.42 -5.96 8.86
C ALA A 33 -11.21 -5.03 7.65
N ILE A 34 -10.15 -4.21 7.69
CA ILE A 34 -9.74 -3.37 6.55
C ILE A 34 -9.39 -4.25 5.34
N GLU A 35 -8.51 -5.24 5.50
CA GLU A 35 -8.11 -6.14 4.42
C GLU A 35 -9.29 -6.94 3.85
N GLU A 36 -10.26 -7.28 4.68
CA GLU A 36 -11.48 -7.98 4.25
C GLU A 36 -12.32 -7.11 3.30
N VAL A 37 -12.47 -5.81 3.59
CA VAL A 37 -13.13 -4.87 2.67
C VAL A 37 -12.37 -4.80 1.35
N TYR A 38 -11.04 -4.58 1.37
CA TYR A 38 -10.25 -4.58 0.13
C TYR A 38 -10.36 -5.89 -0.63
N TRP A 39 -10.27 -7.02 0.08
CA TRP A 39 -10.39 -8.33 -0.52
C TRP A 39 -11.75 -8.48 -1.18
N ARG A 40 -12.88 -8.13 -0.55
CA ARG A 40 -14.22 -8.21 -1.16
C ARG A 40 -14.29 -7.46 -2.50
N HIS A 41 -13.69 -6.26 -2.58
CA HIS A 41 -13.67 -5.43 -3.79
C HIS A 41 -12.65 -5.85 -4.86
N ARG A 42 -11.69 -6.71 -4.52
CA ARG A 42 -10.68 -7.20 -5.46
C ARG A 42 -11.33 -8.05 -6.57
N ILE A 43 -10.96 -7.81 -7.82
CA ILE A 43 -11.42 -8.58 -8.98
C ILE A 43 -10.89 -10.00 -8.84
N TRP A 44 -11.82 -10.95 -8.91
CA TRP A 44 -11.53 -12.35 -9.15
C TRP A 44 -11.75 -12.60 -10.66
N PRO A 45 -10.69 -12.80 -11.47
CA PRO A 45 -10.79 -12.99 -12.91
C PRO A 45 -11.79 -14.11 -13.26
N LYS A 46 -12.56 -13.92 -14.34
CA LYS A 46 -13.56 -14.92 -14.79
C LYS A 46 -12.90 -16.20 -15.27
N GLU A 47 -11.64 -16.10 -15.66
CA GLU A 47 -10.79 -17.18 -16.09
C GLU A 47 -10.41 -18.10 -14.92
N ASN A 48 -10.46 -17.59 -13.68
CA ASN A 48 -10.19 -18.42 -12.50
C ASN A 48 -11.34 -19.44 -12.32
N PRO A 49 -11.05 -20.75 -12.29
CA PRO A 49 -12.09 -21.79 -12.37
C PRO A 49 -12.87 -21.99 -11.06
N GLY A 50 -12.32 -21.57 -9.93
CA GLY A 50 -12.92 -21.72 -8.59
C GLY A 50 -13.60 -20.44 -8.10
N PRO A 51 -14.42 -20.53 -7.03
CA PRO A 51 -14.93 -19.35 -6.36
C PRO A 51 -13.77 -18.54 -5.75
N LYS A 52 -13.99 -17.25 -5.56
CA LYS A 52 -13.04 -16.39 -4.85
C LYS A 52 -12.81 -16.94 -3.44
N PRO A 53 -11.56 -17.23 -3.06
CA PRO A 53 -11.28 -17.83 -1.76
C PRO A 53 -11.53 -16.82 -0.62
N ALA A 54 -11.63 -17.34 0.61
CA ALA A 54 -11.65 -16.50 1.80
C ALA A 54 -10.32 -15.74 1.98
N LEU A 55 -10.34 -14.62 2.70
CA LEU A 55 -9.15 -13.79 2.94
C LEU A 55 -8.01 -14.61 3.58
N ASP A 56 -8.33 -15.44 4.57
CA ASP A 56 -7.37 -16.28 5.30
C ASP A 56 -6.56 -17.23 4.41
N ALA A 57 -7.08 -17.58 3.22
CA ALA A 57 -6.37 -18.42 2.27
C ALA A 57 -5.26 -17.65 1.50
N ILE A 58 -5.35 -16.32 1.47
CA ILE A 58 -4.45 -15.44 0.70
C ILE A 58 -3.55 -14.63 1.63
N VAL A 59 -4.03 -14.31 2.82
CA VAL A 59 -3.31 -13.55 3.84
C VAL A 59 -3.43 -14.28 5.17
N SER A 60 -2.31 -14.78 5.67
CA SER A 60 -2.23 -15.41 6.98
C SER A 60 -2.32 -14.39 8.10
N GLN A 61 -2.74 -14.83 9.28
CA GLN A 61 -2.74 -13.99 10.49
C GLN A 61 -1.37 -13.34 10.75
N HIS A 62 -0.28 -14.09 10.58
CA HIS A 62 1.07 -13.56 10.77
C HIS A 62 1.38 -12.39 9.83
N GLN A 63 0.89 -12.43 8.59
CA GLN A 63 1.08 -11.33 7.64
C GLN A 63 0.28 -10.08 8.04
N ILE A 64 -0.91 -10.25 8.64
CA ILE A 64 -1.66 -9.13 9.22
C ILE A 64 -0.90 -8.52 10.42
N GLU A 65 -0.35 -9.37 11.29
CA GLU A 65 0.48 -8.93 12.42
C GLU A 65 1.71 -8.14 11.93
N GLN A 66 2.41 -8.64 10.92
CA GLN A 66 3.55 -7.96 10.30
C GLN A 66 3.17 -6.59 9.72
N LYS A 67 1.99 -6.46 9.08
CA LYS A 67 1.49 -5.16 8.60
C LYS A 67 1.30 -4.17 9.74
N VAL A 68 0.74 -4.62 10.86
CA VAL A 68 0.54 -3.79 12.05
C VAL A 68 1.88 -3.37 12.65
N GLU A 69 2.84 -4.28 12.75
CA GLU A 69 4.19 -3.97 13.22
C GLU A 69 4.89 -2.95 12.32
N ASP A 70 4.81 -3.12 10.99
CA ASP A 70 5.46 -2.24 10.02
C ASP A 70 4.98 -0.79 10.13
N TYR A 71 3.66 -0.54 10.14
CA TYR A 71 3.17 0.83 10.24
C TYR A 71 3.42 1.45 11.61
N LEU A 72 3.41 0.66 12.69
CA LEU A 72 3.76 1.15 14.03
C LEU A 72 5.23 1.52 14.11
N CYS A 73 6.11 0.71 13.52
CA CYS A 73 7.54 1.00 13.39
C CYS A 73 7.76 2.31 12.61
N LYS A 74 7.08 2.49 11.47
CA LYS A 74 7.13 3.73 10.69
C LYS A 74 6.64 4.94 11.48
N SER A 75 5.55 4.81 12.24
CA SER A 75 5.06 5.88 13.11
C SER A 75 6.09 6.27 14.19
N GLN A 76 6.84 5.31 14.73
CA GLN A 76 7.92 5.57 15.67
C GLN A 76 9.13 6.22 15.00
N LEU A 77 9.49 5.77 13.79
CA LEU A 77 10.58 6.34 13.01
C LEU A 77 10.32 7.81 12.66
N VAL A 78 9.09 8.15 12.23
CA VAL A 78 8.67 9.54 12.01
C VAL A 78 8.81 10.37 13.29
N THR A 79 8.44 9.81 14.44
CA THR A 79 8.58 10.47 15.74
C THR A 79 10.04 10.75 16.07
N ALA A 80 10.92 9.77 15.85
CA ALA A 80 12.35 9.91 16.10
C ALA A 80 13.01 10.94 15.15
N GLN A 81 12.60 10.99 13.90
CA GLN A 81 13.14 11.93 12.90
C GLN A 81 12.69 13.37 13.13
N ARG A 82 11.45 13.57 13.56
CA ARG A 82 10.86 14.90 13.77
C ARG A 82 10.98 15.40 15.21
N GLU A 83 11.46 14.55 16.12
CA GLU A 83 11.40 14.73 17.57
C GLU A 83 9.97 15.02 18.09
N LEU A 84 8.95 14.70 17.29
CA LEU A 84 7.55 14.98 17.57
C LEU A 84 6.69 13.82 17.06
N PRO A 85 5.82 13.23 17.89
CA PRO A 85 4.93 12.17 17.44
C PRO A 85 3.91 12.72 16.45
N ILE A 86 3.39 11.83 15.61
CA ILE A 86 2.21 12.16 14.78
C ILE A 86 1.08 12.56 15.72
N THR A 87 0.70 13.83 15.62
CA THR A 87 -0.26 14.49 16.50
C THR A 87 -1.69 14.11 16.11
N ALA A 88 -2.61 14.24 17.06
CA ALA A 88 -4.01 13.95 16.80
C ALA A 88 -4.64 14.96 15.81
N SER A 89 -4.17 16.21 15.76
CA SER A 89 -4.63 17.17 14.73
C SER A 89 -4.17 16.77 13.33
N GLU A 90 -2.94 16.24 13.17
CA GLU A 90 -2.47 15.70 11.89
C GLU A 90 -3.29 14.47 11.46
N LEU A 91 -3.69 13.62 12.41
CA LEU A 91 -4.56 12.47 12.12
C LEU A 91 -5.98 12.89 11.74
N GLN A 92 -6.57 13.85 12.45
CA GLN A 92 -7.88 14.41 12.08
C GLN A 92 -7.84 15.02 10.68
N ALA A 93 -6.80 15.82 10.38
CA ALA A 93 -6.63 16.42 9.07
C ALA A 93 -6.48 15.35 7.97
N GLU A 94 -5.83 14.22 8.25
CA GLU A 94 -5.73 13.12 7.30
C GLU A 94 -7.08 12.40 7.10
N MET A 95 -7.87 12.20 8.16
CA MET A 95 -9.23 11.67 8.04
C MET A 95 -10.13 12.57 7.19
N ASP A 96 -10.08 13.88 7.43
CA ASP A 96 -10.84 14.88 6.68
C ASP A 96 -10.41 14.88 5.20
N ARG A 97 -9.08 14.81 4.94
CA ARG A 97 -8.54 14.71 3.58
C ARG A 97 -9.06 13.48 2.86
N ILE A 98 -9.02 12.30 3.52
CA ILE A 98 -9.50 11.03 2.96
C ILE A 98 -10.97 11.15 2.57
N ALA A 99 -11.82 11.64 3.48
CA ALA A 99 -13.26 11.75 3.25
C ALA A 99 -13.61 12.78 2.15
N GLN A 100 -12.85 13.86 2.05
CA GLN A 100 -13.07 14.91 1.05
C GLN A 100 -12.62 14.49 -0.36
N HIS A 101 -11.52 13.74 -0.48
CA HIS A 101 -10.86 13.48 -1.77
C HIS A 101 -11.08 12.06 -2.31
N THR A 102 -11.73 11.18 -1.56
CA THR A 102 -12.04 9.82 -1.99
C THR A 102 -12.67 9.77 -3.38
N LYS A 103 -12.19 8.83 -4.20
CA LYS A 103 -12.78 8.50 -5.51
C LYS A 103 -13.70 7.29 -5.44
N ARG A 104 -13.82 6.66 -4.26
CA ARG A 104 -14.71 5.53 -3.98
C ARG A 104 -15.43 5.71 -2.64
N PRO A 105 -16.40 6.63 -2.55
CA PRO A 105 -17.09 6.94 -1.29
C PRO A 105 -17.79 5.72 -0.69
N GLU A 106 -18.37 4.83 -1.50
CA GLU A 106 -19.00 3.60 -1.01
C GLU A 106 -18.00 2.67 -0.33
N MET A 107 -16.82 2.48 -0.94
CA MET A 107 -15.79 1.63 -0.36
C MET A 107 -15.23 2.25 0.94
N LEU A 108 -15.10 3.57 0.99
CA LEU A 108 -14.69 4.27 2.20
C LEU A 108 -15.74 4.13 3.33
N ARG A 109 -17.04 4.13 3.02
CA ARG A 109 -18.09 3.83 4.01
C ARG A 109 -17.97 2.41 4.55
N GLU A 110 -17.75 1.42 3.68
CA GLU A 110 -17.53 0.05 4.12
C GLU A 110 -16.28 -0.09 5.01
N LEU A 111 -15.22 0.67 4.73
CA LEU A 111 -14.04 0.74 5.60
C LEU A 111 -14.40 1.35 6.98
N PHE A 112 -15.14 2.45 7.01
CA PHE A 112 -15.57 3.07 8.27
C PHE A 112 -16.50 2.14 9.06
N GLU A 113 -17.40 1.43 8.38
CA GLU A 113 -18.28 0.42 8.99
C GLU A 113 -17.49 -0.74 9.58
N GLY A 114 -16.49 -1.27 8.85
CA GLY A 114 -15.59 -2.32 9.35
C GLY A 114 -14.77 -1.89 10.57
N LEU A 115 -14.57 -0.59 10.75
CA LEU A 115 -13.95 0.02 11.93
C LEU A 115 -14.96 0.48 13.00
N GLY A 116 -16.23 0.10 12.85
CA GLY A 116 -17.30 0.38 13.83
C GLY A 116 -17.77 1.83 13.86
N HIS A 117 -17.51 2.61 12.80
CA HIS A 117 -17.73 4.07 12.74
C HIS A 117 -17.07 4.84 13.89
N ASP A 118 -16.02 4.28 14.48
CA ASP A 118 -15.34 4.86 15.62
C ASP A 118 -14.23 5.82 15.15
N PRO A 119 -14.35 7.14 15.39
CA PRO A 119 -13.37 8.11 14.91
C PRO A 119 -11.96 7.85 15.41
N PHE A 120 -11.81 7.34 16.64
CA PHE A 120 -10.51 7.01 17.21
C PHE A 120 -9.88 5.82 16.51
N VAL A 121 -10.66 4.78 16.21
CA VAL A 121 -10.18 3.61 15.47
C VAL A 121 -9.82 3.98 14.03
N ILE A 122 -10.64 4.79 13.36
CA ILE A 122 -10.36 5.28 12.00
C ILE A 122 -9.07 6.10 11.97
N ALA A 123 -8.87 7.00 12.94
CA ALA A 123 -7.63 7.75 13.07
C ALA A 123 -6.41 6.83 13.22
N GLU A 124 -6.50 5.85 14.12
CA GLU A 124 -5.36 5.03 14.54
C GLU A 124 -5.05 3.85 13.61
N CYS A 125 -6.03 3.30 12.91
CA CYS A 125 -5.91 2.10 12.08
C CYS A 125 -6.03 2.37 10.58
N LEU A 126 -6.67 3.46 10.14
CA LEU A 126 -6.75 3.84 8.72
C LEU A 126 -5.87 5.05 8.39
N ALA A 127 -6.02 6.16 9.11
CA ALA A 127 -5.29 7.39 8.79
C ALA A 127 -3.81 7.35 9.21
N ARG A 128 -3.50 6.82 10.39
CA ARG A 128 -2.12 6.77 10.90
C ARG A 128 -1.16 5.98 10.00
N PRO A 129 -1.49 4.78 9.49
CA PRO A 129 -0.59 4.07 8.56
C PRO A 129 -0.26 4.86 7.30
N ILE A 130 -1.27 5.49 6.69
CA ILE A 130 -1.12 6.30 5.46
C ILE A 130 -0.25 7.54 5.73
N LEU A 131 -0.53 8.25 6.83
CA LEU A 131 0.22 9.44 7.20
C LEU A 131 1.66 9.10 7.59
N ALA A 132 1.88 8.02 8.34
CA ALA A 132 3.21 7.57 8.74
C ALA A 132 4.08 7.24 7.52
N GLU A 133 3.54 6.52 6.53
CA GLU A 133 4.25 6.25 5.28
C GLU A 133 4.64 7.55 4.58
N ARG A 134 3.67 8.47 4.44
CA ARG A 134 3.88 9.74 3.73
C ARG A 134 4.96 10.60 4.38
N LEU A 135 4.96 10.66 5.69
CA LEU A 135 5.97 11.42 6.43
C LEU A 135 7.34 10.74 6.39
N ALA A 136 7.39 9.40 6.46
CA ALA A 136 8.64 8.65 6.35
C ALA A 136 9.29 8.79 4.96
N ALA A 137 8.49 8.77 3.89
CA ALA A 137 8.97 8.97 2.52
C ALA A 137 9.51 10.40 2.30
N GLY A 138 8.80 11.42 2.78
CA GLY A 138 9.22 12.82 2.66
C GLY A 138 10.54 13.15 3.36
N ALA A 139 10.82 12.50 4.51
CA ALA A 139 12.07 12.68 5.24
C ALA A 139 13.31 12.18 4.46
N SER A 140 13.15 11.14 3.65
CA SER A 140 14.24 10.59 2.82
C SER A 140 14.68 11.55 1.71
N VAL A 141 13.78 12.40 1.21
CA VAL A 141 14.05 13.37 0.13
C VAL A 141 14.84 14.59 0.65
N VAL A 142 14.56 15.04 1.89
CA VAL A 142 15.22 16.21 2.49
C VAL A 142 16.68 15.90 2.88
N ALA A 143 17.02 14.63 3.12
CA ALA A 143 18.37 14.20 3.48
C ALA A 143 19.34 14.06 2.28
N GLY A 144 18.89 14.29 1.04
CA GLY A 144 19.77 14.23 -0.16
C GLY A 144 20.37 12.85 -0.45
N VAL A 145 19.80 11.78 0.10
CA VAL A 145 20.28 10.41 -0.12
C VAL A 145 19.49 9.81 -1.29
N SER A 146 20.15 9.67 -2.44
CA SER A 146 19.64 8.84 -3.54
C SER A 146 19.35 7.42 -3.03
N PRO A 147 18.25 6.77 -3.43
CA PRO A 147 17.95 5.39 -3.04
C PRO A 147 18.79 4.42 -3.89
N ALA A 148 20.11 4.54 -3.78
CA ALA A 148 21.07 3.57 -4.26
C ALA A 148 21.83 3.06 -3.03
N LEU A 149 21.65 1.78 -2.74
CA LEU A 149 22.38 1.00 -1.73
C LEU A 149 22.03 1.25 -0.25
N THR A 150 20.76 1.07 0.12
CA THR A 150 20.42 0.61 1.48
C THR A 150 19.42 -0.54 1.40
N GLY A 151 19.93 -1.74 1.10
CA GLY A 151 19.18 -2.99 1.12
C GLY A 151 18.90 -3.48 2.55
N SER A 152 18.33 -2.64 3.40
CA SER A 152 17.89 -3.01 4.75
C SER A 152 16.44 -2.60 4.89
N SER A 153 15.56 -3.58 5.01
CA SER A 153 14.20 -3.29 5.49
C SER A 153 14.29 -2.74 6.92
N ALA A 154 13.31 -1.95 7.34
CA ALA A 154 13.16 -1.61 8.75
C ALA A 154 12.97 -2.88 9.63
N ALA A 155 12.61 -4.02 9.02
CA ALA A 155 12.56 -5.33 9.68
C ALA A 155 13.96 -5.92 9.94
N ASP A 156 14.96 -5.65 9.09
CA ASP A 156 16.33 -6.14 9.30
C ASP A 156 17.03 -5.36 10.43
N THR A 157 16.73 -4.07 10.59
CA THR A 157 17.21 -3.28 11.74
C THR A 157 16.54 -3.72 13.05
N ALA A 158 15.28 -4.17 13.00
CA ALA A 158 14.52 -4.64 14.17
C ALA A 158 14.98 -6.01 14.69
N ALA A 159 15.63 -6.84 13.87
CA ALA A 159 16.16 -8.13 14.31
C ALA A 159 17.40 -8.01 15.23
N SER A 160 18.09 -6.86 15.24
CA SER A 160 19.29 -6.66 16.08
C SER A 160 19.01 -6.08 17.47
N THR A 161 17.82 -5.51 17.69
CA THR A 161 17.40 -4.99 18.98
C THR A 161 16.16 -5.74 19.45
N GLY A 162 16.37 -6.76 20.29
CA GLY A 162 15.33 -7.54 20.96
C GLY A 162 14.48 -6.76 21.96
N ASN A 163 14.01 -5.57 21.59
CA ASN A 163 13.12 -4.75 22.37
C ASN A 163 11.69 -5.01 21.88
N ARG A 164 10.95 -5.85 22.62
CA ARG A 164 9.50 -6.00 22.47
C ARG A 164 8.86 -4.62 22.28
N ILE A 165 8.28 -4.38 21.10
CA ILE A 165 7.66 -3.10 20.74
C ILE A 165 6.59 -2.77 21.78
N ARG A 166 6.83 -1.78 22.64
CA ARG A 166 5.79 -1.18 23.48
C ARG A 166 4.95 -0.27 22.60
N ALA A 167 3.82 -0.79 22.12
CA ALA A 167 2.79 -0.02 21.44
C ALA A 167 2.02 0.84 22.45
N THR A 168 2.53 2.02 22.78
CA THR A 168 1.75 3.02 23.53
C THR A 168 1.81 4.36 22.79
N THR A 169 0.87 4.58 21.87
CA THR A 169 0.51 5.92 21.43
C THR A 169 -0.37 6.55 22.51
N ASN A 170 0.23 7.34 23.40
CA ASN A 170 -0.49 8.16 24.36
C ASN A 170 -1.10 9.35 23.63
N VAL A 171 -2.42 9.35 23.43
CA VAL A 171 -3.17 10.52 22.99
C VAL A 171 -3.91 11.07 24.20
N ASN A 172 -3.47 12.23 24.70
CA ASN A 172 -4.24 12.97 25.70
C ASN A 172 -5.51 13.49 25.04
N ASP A 173 -6.68 13.05 25.53
CA ASP A 173 -8.01 13.63 25.35
C ASP A 173 -8.27 14.40 24.04
N VAL A 174 -7.98 13.77 22.90
CA VAL A 174 -8.38 14.32 21.60
C VAL A 174 -9.63 13.57 21.12
N GLN A 175 -10.75 14.27 21.14
CA GLN A 175 -11.96 13.82 20.48
C GLN A 175 -11.79 13.99 18.97
N TYR A 176 -11.59 12.88 18.27
CA TYR A 176 -11.70 12.85 16.82
C TYR A 176 -13.16 13.04 16.41
N LYS A 177 -13.39 13.78 15.33
CA LYS A 177 -14.69 13.93 14.70
C LYS A 177 -14.74 13.03 13.48
N LEU A 178 -15.82 12.25 13.35
CA LEU A 178 -16.06 11.48 12.13
C LEU A 178 -16.30 12.46 10.97
N PRO A 179 -15.51 12.42 9.89
CA PRO A 179 -15.74 13.28 8.74
C PRO A 179 -16.96 12.79 7.94
N GLU A 180 -17.64 13.73 7.29
CA GLU A 180 -18.69 13.41 6.32
C GLU A 180 -18.04 13.01 5.00
N ILE A 181 -18.44 11.85 4.46
CA ILE A 181 -17.92 11.36 3.17
C ILE A 181 -18.70 12.05 2.05
N SER A 182 -18.02 12.92 1.32
CA SER A 182 -18.56 13.59 0.15
C SER A 182 -19.07 12.58 -0.86
N VAL A 183 -20.35 12.67 -1.23
CA VAL A 183 -20.91 11.87 -2.33
C VAL A 183 -20.71 12.70 -3.59
N ALA A 184 -19.79 12.27 -4.46
CA ALA A 184 -19.81 12.77 -5.82
C ALA A 184 -21.11 12.26 -6.46
N THR A 185 -22.05 13.17 -6.72
CA THR A 185 -23.29 12.89 -7.44
C THR A 185 -22.92 12.51 -8.87
N ASP A 186 -23.21 11.25 -9.21
CA ASP A 186 -23.24 10.65 -10.54
C ASP A 186 -21.96 10.70 -11.39
N CYS A 187 -21.62 9.55 -12.00
CA CYS A 187 -20.55 9.42 -12.99
C CYS A 187 -20.96 9.98 -14.38
N THR A 188 -21.76 11.05 -14.42
CA THR A 188 -22.34 11.58 -15.68
C THR A 188 -21.50 12.66 -16.33
N ASP A 189 -20.51 13.18 -15.62
CA ASP A 189 -19.74 14.31 -16.10
C ASP A 189 -18.44 13.78 -16.70
N ASP A 190 -18.38 13.73 -18.04
CA ASP A 190 -17.21 13.44 -18.88
C ASP A 190 -16.08 14.47 -18.62
N THR A 191 -15.49 14.37 -17.43
CA THR A 191 -14.60 15.35 -16.84
C THR A 191 -13.40 14.66 -16.23
N TRP A 192 -12.23 15.27 -16.41
CA TRP A 192 -10.98 14.78 -15.85
C TRP A 192 -10.70 15.47 -14.53
N THR A 193 -10.56 14.69 -13.46
CA THR A 193 -10.12 15.19 -12.14
C THR A 193 -8.74 14.64 -11.83
N ALA A 194 -7.80 15.52 -11.47
CA ALA A 194 -6.48 15.10 -11.04
C ALA A 194 -6.56 14.29 -9.74
N THR A 195 -5.79 13.21 -9.66
CA THR A 195 -5.56 12.43 -8.44
C THR A 195 -4.38 13.01 -7.66
N THR A 196 -4.21 12.61 -6.40
CA THR A 196 -3.02 12.98 -5.65
C THR A 196 -1.72 12.54 -6.35
N THR A 197 -0.69 13.39 -6.30
CA THR A 197 0.68 13.10 -6.73
C THR A 197 1.62 12.88 -5.54
N VAL A 198 1.11 13.00 -4.32
CA VAL A 198 1.92 12.81 -3.11
C VAL A 198 2.27 11.33 -2.98
N ASN A 199 3.57 11.03 -2.91
CA ASN A 199 4.16 9.68 -2.98
C ASN A 199 3.84 8.89 -4.26
N ALA A 200 3.38 9.56 -5.33
CA ALA A 200 3.27 8.90 -6.61
C ALA A 200 4.66 8.44 -7.10
N PRO A 201 4.75 7.32 -7.83
CA PRO A 201 6.01 6.88 -8.41
C PRO A 201 6.65 7.96 -9.28
N ASP A 202 7.99 8.02 -9.29
CA ASP A 202 8.73 8.94 -10.15
C ASP A 202 8.27 8.87 -11.61
N VAL A 203 8.47 9.98 -12.34
CA VAL A 203 8.20 10.06 -13.77
C VAL A 203 8.83 8.89 -14.52
N ARG A 204 8.03 8.24 -15.37
CA ARG A 204 8.43 7.01 -16.07
C ARG A 204 7.67 6.83 -17.38
N ALA A 205 8.27 6.10 -18.29
CA ALA A 205 7.68 5.60 -19.53
C ALA A 205 7.80 4.07 -19.59
N ASP A 206 6.98 3.41 -20.42
CA ASP A 206 6.93 1.95 -20.57
C ASP A 206 6.77 1.16 -19.25
N GLN A 207 6.20 1.82 -18.24
CA GLN A 207 5.67 1.17 -17.05
C GLN A 207 4.43 0.37 -17.39
N THR A 208 4.15 -0.64 -16.57
CA THR A 208 2.89 -1.35 -16.63
C THR A 208 2.00 -0.92 -15.47
N ALA A 209 0.68 -1.06 -15.68
CA ALA A 209 -0.31 -0.85 -14.64
C ALA A 209 -1.32 -2.00 -14.64
N VAL A 210 -1.72 -2.46 -13.45
CA VAL A 210 -2.84 -3.39 -13.27
C VAL A 210 -3.88 -2.79 -12.33
N TRP A 211 -5.16 -3.01 -12.64
CA TRP A 211 -6.27 -2.70 -11.74
C TRP A 211 -6.66 -3.96 -10.98
N THR A 212 -6.53 -3.91 -9.65
CA THR A 212 -6.84 -5.07 -8.80
C THR A 212 -8.34 -5.22 -8.55
N GLY A 213 -9.16 -4.21 -8.85
CA GLY A 213 -10.55 -4.09 -8.39
C GLY A 213 -10.72 -3.13 -7.22
N SER A 214 -9.68 -2.96 -6.41
CA SER A 214 -9.65 -2.05 -5.27
C SER A 214 -8.57 -0.97 -5.39
N GLU A 215 -7.44 -1.30 -6.00
CA GLU A 215 -6.25 -0.47 -6.10
C GLU A 215 -5.67 -0.55 -7.52
N MET A 216 -4.95 0.48 -7.95
CA MET A 216 -4.12 0.43 -9.15
C MET A 216 -2.67 0.20 -8.74
N ILE A 217 -1.97 -0.73 -9.37
CA ILE A 217 -0.55 -0.99 -9.13
C ILE A 217 0.21 -0.59 -10.39
N VAL A 218 1.20 0.29 -10.25
CA VAL A 218 2.12 0.71 -11.31
C VAL A 218 3.52 0.22 -10.96
N TRP A 219 4.24 -0.36 -11.91
CA TRP A 219 5.60 -0.84 -11.64
C TRP A 219 6.52 -0.78 -12.88
N GLY A 220 7.81 -0.58 -12.61
CA GLY A 220 8.87 -0.64 -13.61
C GLY A 220 8.88 0.56 -14.55
N GLY A 221 9.30 0.31 -15.78
CA GLY A 221 9.50 1.33 -16.81
C GLY A 221 10.89 1.93 -16.80
N TYR A 222 11.04 3.01 -17.54
CA TYR A 222 12.26 3.79 -17.67
C TYR A 222 12.05 5.21 -17.20
N ASN A 223 13.08 5.82 -16.61
CA ASN A 223 13.19 7.26 -16.55
C ASN A 223 14.40 7.75 -17.35
N PHE A 224 14.34 9.03 -17.71
CA PHE A 224 15.44 9.73 -18.37
C PHE A 224 15.95 10.80 -17.42
N ASN A 225 16.98 10.46 -16.66
CA ASN A 225 17.62 11.37 -15.71
C ASN A 225 19.08 11.56 -16.12
N ASP A 226 19.60 12.78 -16.00
CA ASP A 226 21.01 13.11 -16.28
C ASP A 226 21.53 12.62 -17.66
N ASN A 227 20.67 12.71 -18.69
CA ASN A 227 20.92 12.19 -20.04
C ASN A 227 21.20 10.66 -20.10
N GLN A 228 20.76 9.91 -19.10
CA GLN A 228 20.86 8.45 -19.04
C GLN A 228 19.47 7.81 -18.93
N LEU A 229 19.28 6.74 -19.70
CA LEU A 229 18.11 5.86 -19.59
C LEU A 229 18.32 4.93 -18.40
N ASN A 230 17.51 5.06 -17.35
CA ASN A 230 17.55 4.12 -16.23
C ASN A 230 16.30 3.27 -16.20
N THR A 231 16.49 2.00 -15.87
CA THR A 231 15.40 1.07 -15.65
C THR A 231 15.01 1.03 -14.20
N LEU A 232 13.71 1.04 -13.94
CA LEU A 232 13.17 1.18 -12.59
C LEU A 232 12.74 -0.18 -12.07
N ASN A 233 13.13 -0.51 -10.83
CA ASN A 233 12.57 -1.61 -10.05
C ASN A 233 11.55 -1.12 -9.01
N THR A 234 11.16 0.16 -9.11
CA THR A 234 10.23 0.83 -8.21
C THR A 234 8.83 0.89 -8.82
N GLY A 235 7.84 1.12 -7.97
CA GLY A 235 6.45 1.24 -8.33
C GLY A 235 5.62 1.82 -7.19
N GLY A 236 4.32 1.91 -7.41
CA GLY A 236 3.36 2.40 -6.41
C GLY A 236 2.01 1.73 -6.54
N ARG A 237 1.30 1.65 -5.42
CA ARG A 237 -0.10 1.26 -5.32
C ARG A 237 -0.93 2.50 -5.03
N TYR A 238 -1.86 2.82 -5.91
CA TYR A 238 -2.84 3.88 -5.72
C TYR A 238 -4.13 3.29 -5.16
N ASP A 239 -4.56 3.81 -4.02
CA ASP A 239 -5.85 3.51 -3.41
C ASP A 239 -6.82 4.67 -3.65
N PRO A 240 -7.84 4.49 -4.51
CA PRO A 240 -8.87 5.51 -4.75
C PRO A 240 -9.85 5.67 -3.58
N ALA A 241 -9.99 4.71 -2.66
CA ALA A 241 -10.85 4.86 -1.48
C ALA A 241 -10.27 5.90 -0.50
N THR A 242 -8.95 5.97 -0.41
CA THR A 242 -8.24 6.93 0.45
C THR A 242 -7.55 8.05 -0.34
N ASP A 243 -7.64 8.04 -1.67
CA ASP A 243 -6.91 8.91 -2.61
C ASP A 243 -5.45 9.06 -2.17
N SER A 244 -4.72 7.94 -2.11
CA SER A 244 -3.35 7.88 -1.60
C SER A 244 -2.47 6.91 -2.38
N TRP A 245 -1.17 7.20 -2.44
CA TRP A 245 -0.17 6.31 -3.00
C TRP A 245 0.70 5.70 -1.90
N MET A 246 0.95 4.40 -2.02
CA MET A 246 1.89 3.64 -1.21
C MET A 246 2.96 3.02 -2.11
N PRO A 247 4.25 3.10 -1.78
CA PRO A 247 5.29 2.50 -2.60
C PRO A 247 5.19 0.97 -2.61
N THR A 248 5.51 0.34 -3.74
CA THR A 248 5.77 -1.11 -3.77
C THR A 248 7.12 -1.39 -3.10
N SER A 249 7.23 -2.49 -2.37
CA SER A 249 8.51 -2.91 -1.81
C SER A 249 9.56 -3.12 -2.91
N THR A 250 10.80 -2.73 -2.63
CA THR A 250 11.97 -3.03 -3.46
C THR A 250 12.72 -4.27 -2.97
N THR A 251 12.39 -4.77 -1.77
CA THR A 251 12.95 -6.01 -1.23
C THR A 251 12.47 -7.19 -2.07
N ASN A 252 13.43 -7.96 -2.58
CA ASN A 252 13.20 -9.09 -3.49
C ASN A 252 12.47 -8.72 -4.80
N ALA A 253 12.32 -7.44 -5.11
CA ALA A 253 11.76 -7.02 -6.38
C ALA A 253 12.68 -7.46 -7.54
N PRO A 254 12.13 -7.82 -8.72
CA PRO A 254 12.93 -8.09 -9.89
C PRO A 254 13.83 -6.89 -10.24
N ILE A 255 14.94 -7.16 -10.93
CA ILE A 255 15.77 -6.07 -11.47
C ILE A 255 14.93 -5.14 -12.34
N GLY A 256 15.28 -3.85 -12.33
CA GLY A 256 14.51 -2.82 -13.01
C GLY A 256 14.38 -3.10 -14.50
N ARG A 257 13.20 -2.80 -15.06
CA ARG A 257 12.89 -3.17 -16.45
C ARG A 257 11.74 -2.35 -17.02
N GLY A 258 11.78 -2.07 -18.31
CA GLY A 258 10.61 -1.64 -19.09
C GLY A 258 10.26 -2.67 -20.16
N LEU A 259 9.20 -2.40 -20.93
CA LEU A 259 8.73 -3.28 -22.03
C LEU A 259 8.45 -4.73 -21.60
N HIS A 260 8.20 -4.93 -20.31
CA HIS A 260 7.80 -6.20 -19.71
C HIS A 260 6.28 -6.38 -19.82
N SER A 261 5.80 -7.61 -19.66
CA SER A 261 4.36 -7.87 -19.54
C SER A 261 3.95 -8.06 -18.09
N VAL A 262 2.68 -7.76 -17.82
CA VAL A 262 2.04 -8.04 -16.54
C VAL A 262 0.79 -8.88 -16.68
N ALA A 263 0.51 -9.69 -15.66
CA ALA A 263 -0.73 -10.43 -15.52
C ALA A 263 -1.27 -10.29 -14.09
N TRP A 264 -2.59 -10.10 -13.95
CA TRP A 264 -3.27 -10.09 -12.65
C TRP A 264 -3.95 -11.44 -12.41
N THR A 265 -3.56 -12.13 -11.33
CA THR A 265 -4.10 -13.46 -11.01
C THR A 265 -5.42 -13.41 -10.23
N GLY A 266 -5.83 -12.22 -9.79
CA GLY A 266 -6.87 -12.04 -8.79
C GLY A 266 -6.32 -11.77 -7.39
N SER A 267 -5.10 -12.20 -7.08
CA SER A 267 -4.45 -11.97 -5.80
C SER A 267 -3.05 -11.36 -5.91
N GLU A 268 -2.37 -11.56 -7.03
CA GLU A 268 -1.00 -11.12 -7.26
C GLU A 268 -0.81 -10.56 -8.67
N MET A 269 0.16 -9.66 -8.80
CA MET A 269 0.65 -9.17 -10.09
C MET A 269 1.89 -9.97 -10.48
N ILE A 270 1.87 -10.60 -11.65
CA ILE A 270 3.03 -11.26 -12.25
C ILE A 270 3.68 -10.27 -13.20
N VAL A 271 4.99 -10.06 -13.07
CA VAL A 271 5.85 -9.32 -14.00
C VAL A 271 6.79 -10.31 -14.67
N TRP A 272 6.93 -10.27 -15.99
CA TRP A 272 7.84 -11.17 -16.70
C TRP A 272 8.50 -10.53 -17.94
N GLY A 273 9.75 -10.92 -18.20
CA GLY A 273 10.53 -10.50 -19.36
C GLY A 273 10.91 -9.02 -19.33
N GLY A 274 10.95 -8.38 -20.50
CA GLY A 274 11.29 -6.96 -20.65
C GLY A 274 12.78 -6.74 -20.88
N TYR A 275 13.21 -5.50 -20.70
CA TYR A 275 14.57 -5.05 -20.98
C TYR A 275 15.15 -4.23 -19.85
N ASN A 276 16.38 -4.56 -19.44
CA ASN A 276 17.17 -3.81 -18.49
C ASN A 276 18.26 -3.04 -19.25
N TYR A 277 18.27 -1.70 -19.21
CA TYR A 277 19.37 -0.93 -19.81
C TYR A 277 20.55 -0.84 -18.83
N PRO A 278 21.80 -1.09 -19.26
CA PRO A 278 22.24 -1.55 -20.59
C PRO A 278 22.36 -3.08 -20.72
N ALA A 279 21.92 -3.87 -19.72
CA ALA A 279 22.15 -5.31 -19.64
C ALA A 279 21.48 -6.15 -20.74
N GLY A 280 20.35 -5.72 -21.30
CA GLY A 280 19.63 -6.39 -22.38
C GLY A 280 18.28 -6.99 -21.99
N ASP A 281 17.79 -7.88 -22.85
CA ASP A 281 16.52 -8.59 -22.68
C ASP A 281 16.56 -9.53 -21.46
N LEU A 282 15.41 -9.74 -20.84
CA LEU A 282 15.24 -10.55 -19.64
C LEU A 282 14.30 -11.74 -19.90
N ASN A 283 14.52 -12.86 -19.20
CA ASN A 283 13.62 -14.03 -19.17
C ASN A 283 13.15 -14.40 -17.75
N ASP A 284 13.41 -13.54 -16.79
CA ASP A 284 13.01 -13.68 -15.40
C ASP A 284 11.85 -12.74 -15.07
N GLY A 285 11.47 -12.68 -13.80
CA GLY A 285 10.36 -11.88 -13.33
C GLY A 285 10.05 -12.08 -11.86
N GLY A 286 8.92 -11.54 -11.42
CA GLY A 286 8.47 -11.62 -10.03
C GLY A 286 6.96 -11.61 -9.89
N ARG A 287 6.48 -12.24 -8.82
CA ARG A 287 5.10 -12.17 -8.34
C ARG A 287 5.03 -11.20 -7.18
N TYR A 288 4.17 -10.20 -7.30
CA TYR A 288 3.94 -9.21 -6.27
C TYR A 288 2.60 -9.44 -5.59
N ASN A 289 2.62 -9.61 -4.27
CA ASN A 289 1.43 -9.67 -3.45
C ASN A 289 1.15 -8.29 -2.81
N PRO A 290 0.13 -7.55 -3.26
CA PRO A 290 -0.22 -6.25 -2.68
C PRO A 290 -0.77 -6.34 -1.25
N ALA A 291 -1.32 -7.49 -0.85
CA ALA A 291 -1.83 -7.70 0.50
C ALA A 291 -0.71 -7.88 1.55
N THR A 292 0.54 -8.05 1.13
CA THR A 292 1.70 -8.13 2.05
C THR A 292 2.83 -7.21 1.64
N ASN A 293 2.70 -6.52 0.51
CA ASN A 293 3.75 -5.71 -0.10
C ASN A 293 5.06 -6.50 -0.33
N THR A 294 4.96 -7.74 -0.80
CA THR A 294 6.13 -8.62 -0.97
C THR A 294 6.28 -9.11 -2.40
N TRP A 295 7.53 -9.28 -2.82
CA TRP A 295 7.88 -9.92 -4.07
C TRP A 295 8.42 -11.34 -3.85
N VAL A 296 8.05 -12.24 -4.77
CA VAL A 296 8.61 -13.58 -4.88
C VAL A 296 9.12 -13.76 -6.31
N ALA A 297 10.39 -14.15 -6.45
CA ALA A 297 10.99 -14.39 -7.76
C ALA A 297 10.27 -15.54 -8.49
N ILE A 298 10.12 -15.40 -9.80
CA ILE A 298 9.60 -16.47 -10.64
C ILE A 298 10.72 -17.45 -10.96
N ASN A 299 10.45 -18.76 -10.83
CA ASN A 299 11.38 -19.80 -11.23
C ASN A 299 11.63 -19.76 -12.75
N THR A 300 12.90 -19.75 -13.15
CA THR A 300 13.36 -19.65 -14.54
C THR A 300 13.64 -20.99 -15.21
N ALA A 301 13.40 -22.12 -14.52
CA ALA A 301 13.49 -23.45 -15.11
C ALA A 301 12.58 -23.56 -16.35
N ASN A 302 13.18 -23.89 -17.50
CA ASN A 302 12.51 -23.95 -18.81
C ASN A 302 11.81 -22.64 -19.24
N ALA A 303 12.21 -21.49 -18.70
CA ALA A 303 11.68 -20.20 -19.14
C ALA A 303 12.00 -19.97 -20.63
N PRO A 304 11.12 -19.27 -21.37
CA PRO A 304 11.42 -18.83 -22.72
C PRO A 304 12.74 -18.04 -22.76
N THR A 305 13.38 -17.98 -23.92
CA THR A 305 14.56 -17.12 -24.10
C THR A 305 14.24 -15.66 -23.74
N PRO A 306 15.23 -14.87 -23.29
CA PRO A 306 15.05 -13.47 -22.95
C PRO A 306 14.35 -12.68 -24.06
N ARG A 307 13.37 -11.85 -23.69
CA ARG A 307 12.55 -11.09 -24.63
C ARG A 307 11.87 -9.88 -24.01
N GLU A 308 11.73 -8.84 -24.81
CA GLU A 308 10.93 -7.64 -24.54
C GLU A 308 9.78 -7.48 -25.54
N SER A 309 8.87 -6.55 -25.27
CA SER A 309 7.79 -6.17 -26.20
C SER A 309 6.93 -7.35 -26.67
N HIS A 310 6.83 -8.39 -25.84
CA HIS A 310 6.01 -9.57 -26.10
C HIS A 310 4.57 -9.31 -25.62
N SER A 311 3.64 -10.14 -26.08
CA SER A 311 2.28 -10.17 -25.53
C SER A 311 2.17 -11.24 -24.46
N ALA A 312 1.36 -10.99 -23.44
CA ALA A 312 1.02 -11.99 -22.45
C ALA A 312 -0.47 -11.96 -22.12
N VAL A 313 -1.02 -13.12 -21.78
CA VAL A 313 -2.41 -13.27 -21.34
C VAL A 313 -2.48 -14.18 -20.11
N TRP A 314 -3.35 -13.84 -19.17
CA TRP A 314 -3.70 -14.70 -18.03
C TRP A 314 -4.86 -15.60 -18.41
N THR A 315 -4.72 -16.90 -18.19
CA THR A 315 -5.73 -17.92 -18.53
C THR A 315 -6.53 -18.41 -17.33
N GLY A 316 -6.32 -17.81 -16.15
CA GLY A 316 -6.93 -18.27 -14.89
C GLY A 316 -6.03 -19.17 -14.04
N GLY A 317 -5.05 -19.83 -14.67
CA GLY A 317 -4.04 -20.63 -13.98
C GLY A 317 -2.63 -20.45 -14.53
N GLU A 318 -2.51 -19.97 -15.77
CA GLU A 318 -1.23 -19.83 -16.46
C GLU A 318 -1.11 -18.44 -17.11
N MET A 319 0.09 -17.88 -17.07
CA MET A 319 0.46 -16.76 -17.95
C MET A 319 1.04 -17.35 -19.23
N VAL A 320 0.37 -17.10 -20.36
CA VAL A 320 0.86 -17.50 -21.69
C VAL A 320 1.55 -16.30 -22.31
N VAL A 321 2.80 -16.48 -22.72
CA VAL A 321 3.63 -15.44 -23.34
C VAL A 321 3.88 -15.78 -24.80
N TRP A 322 3.72 -14.79 -25.69
CA TRP A 322 3.89 -14.97 -27.13
C TRP A 322 4.54 -13.76 -27.80
N GLY A 323 5.30 -14.04 -28.86
CA GLY A 323 5.95 -13.03 -29.69
C GLY A 323 7.29 -12.53 -29.15
N HIS A 324 7.93 -11.67 -29.94
CA HIS A 324 9.14 -10.95 -29.60
C HIS A 324 9.27 -9.70 -30.49
N ARG A 325 10.04 -8.71 -30.05
CA ARG A 325 10.67 -7.73 -30.93
C ARG A 325 12.18 -7.87 -30.82
N ARG A 326 12.80 -8.54 -31.79
CA ARG A 326 14.25 -8.42 -32.05
C ARG A 326 14.45 -8.08 -33.51
N VAL A 327 15.24 -7.05 -33.75
CA VAL A 327 15.50 -6.45 -35.07
C VAL A 327 16.25 -7.42 -36.00
N ASP A 328 16.77 -8.55 -35.50
CA ASP A 328 17.69 -9.41 -36.23
C ASP A 328 17.29 -10.89 -36.40
N ARG A 329 16.16 -11.38 -35.87
CA ARG A 329 15.59 -12.69 -36.28
C ARG A 329 14.20 -12.94 -35.72
N GLN A 330 13.22 -13.16 -36.61
CA GLN A 330 11.90 -13.67 -36.25
C GLN A 330 12.00 -15.12 -35.74
N ARG A 331 11.62 -15.38 -34.48
CA ARG A 331 11.33 -16.73 -33.97
C ARG A 331 10.03 -16.72 -33.17
N ASN A 332 9.04 -17.43 -33.69
CA ASN A 332 7.75 -17.65 -33.06
C ASN A 332 7.82 -18.92 -32.20
N ASP A 333 7.93 -18.78 -30.87
CA ASP A 333 7.85 -19.91 -29.94
C ASP A 333 6.70 -19.70 -28.94
N CYS A 334 5.85 -20.73 -28.76
CA CYS A 334 4.69 -20.80 -27.84
C CYS A 334 5.15 -21.57 -26.61
N LEU A 335 5.05 -21.00 -25.41
CA LEU A 335 5.10 -21.80 -24.18
C LEU A 335 4.10 -21.24 -23.15
N GLY A 336 3.14 -22.08 -22.75
CA GLY A 336 2.31 -21.88 -21.56
C GLY A 336 2.99 -22.47 -20.33
N ARG A 337 2.77 -21.89 -19.15
CA ARG A 337 3.39 -22.32 -17.90
C ARG A 337 2.34 -22.87 -16.93
N ASN A 338 2.38 -24.18 -16.71
CA ASN A 338 1.59 -24.86 -15.69
C ASN A 338 2.10 -24.52 -14.28
N GLN A 339 1.17 -24.48 -13.32
CA GLN A 339 1.39 -24.15 -11.91
C GLN A 339 2.48 -24.98 -11.23
#